data_AF-A0A354UTB5-F1
#
_entry.id   AF-A0A354UTB5-F1
#
_cell.length_a   1.000
_cell.length_b   1.000
_cell.length_c   1.000
_cell.angle_alpha   90.00
_cell.angle_beta   90.00
_cell.angle_gamma   90.00
#
_symmetry.space_group_name_H-M   'P 1'
#
loop_
_entity.id
_entity.type
_entity.pdbx_description
1 polymer ?
#
loop_
_entity_poly.entity_id
_entity_poly.type
_entity_poly.pdbx_seq_one_letter_code
_entity_poly.pdbx_strand_id
1 'polypeptide(L)'
;MLKLCAALLGILAGAMLLFWAISRKLSAIAARPMEEAIQREKQFVADASHDLKTPLSVILANNSILMENPDTPVGELNRWLDSTQLAASRMRQLIGEMLTLAEAERQDAPLTLERVDLADIAMKAELELESVAFEKQVTLDTNLPDRCILRGNADYLLRIVTSL
;
A
#
# COMPACT_ATOMS: atom_id res chain seq x y z
N MET A 1 47.32 -46.51 23.65
CA MET A 1 46.50 -45.49 24.34
C MET A 1 46.68 -44.10 23.73
N LEU A 2 47.88 -43.50 23.74
CA LEU A 2 48.11 -42.11 23.29
C LEU A 2 47.63 -41.81 21.85
N LYS A 3 47.91 -42.71 20.89
CA LYS A 3 47.49 -42.55 19.48
C LYS A 3 45.97 -42.58 19.29
N LEU A 4 45.25 -43.36 20.12
CA LEU A 4 43.79 -43.45 20.07
C LEU A 4 43.15 -42.17 20.59
N CYS A 5 43.68 -41.62 21.69
CA CYS A 5 43.22 -40.34 22.24
C CYS A 5 43.44 -39.18 21.27
N ALA A 6 44.59 -39.13 20.59
CA ALA A 6 44.89 -38.10 19.59
C ALA A 6 43.93 -38.17 18.39
N ALA A 7 43.61 -39.38 17.91
CA ALA A 7 42.65 -39.57 16.82
C ALA A 7 41.22 -39.13 17.22
N LEU A 8 40.77 -39.50 18.43
CA LEU A 8 39.46 -39.10 18.96
C LEU A 8 39.35 -37.57 19.12
N LEU A 9 40.40 -36.91 19.63
CA LEU A 9 40.46 -35.45 19.75
C LEU A 9 40.36 -34.74 18.40
N GLY A 10 41.06 -35.26 17.38
CA GLY A 10 40.99 -34.71 16.02
C GLY A 10 39.58 -34.81 15.41
N ILE A 11 38.90 -35.93 15.60
CA ILE A 11 37.52 -36.13 15.14
C ILE A 11 36.57 -35.17 15.86
N LEU A 12 36.70 -35.02 17.19
CA LEU A 12 35.89 -34.12 18.00
C LEU A 12 36.08 -32.65 17.58
N ALA A 13 37.32 -32.21 17.39
CA ALA A 13 37.63 -30.87 16.92
C ALA A 13 37.07 -30.62 15.50
N GLY A 14 37.21 -31.59 14.60
CA GLY A 14 36.63 -31.52 13.26
C GLY A 14 35.11 -31.43 13.27
N ALA A 15 34.45 -32.24 14.11
CA ALA A 15 33.00 -32.21 14.29
C ALA A 15 32.52 -30.86 14.87
N MET A 16 33.22 -30.30 15.86
CA MET A 16 32.91 -28.97 16.39
C MET A 16 33.06 -27.87 15.34
N LEU A 17 34.10 -27.91 14.50
CA LEU A 17 34.30 -26.94 13.41
C LEU A 17 33.20 -27.04 12.35
N LEU A 18 32.83 -28.26 11.96
CA LEU A 18 31.72 -28.51 11.04
C LEU A 18 30.39 -28.01 11.60
N PHE A 19 30.10 -28.34 12.86
CA PHE A 19 28.90 -27.88 13.56
C PHE A 19 28.86 -26.34 13.64
N TRP A 20 29.97 -25.70 13.97
CA TRP A 20 30.08 -24.24 14.03
C TRP A 20 29.84 -23.59 12.65
N ALA A 21 30.41 -24.17 11.58
CA ALA A 21 30.21 -23.68 10.22
C ALA A 21 28.76 -23.82 9.74
N ILE A 22 28.14 -24.97 9.99
CA ILE A 22 26.72 -25.23 9.66
C ILE A 22 25.83 -24.30 10.47
N SER A 23 26.08 -24.16 11.77
CA SER A 23 25.34 -23.27 12.66
C SER A 23 25.36 -21.83 12.15
N ARG A 24 26.52 -21.28 11.77
CA ARG A 24 26.59 -19.92 11.19
C ARG A 24 25.80 -19.80 9.90
N LYS A 25 25.88 -20.79 9.00
CA LYS A 25 25.14 -20.78 7.73
C LYS A 25 23.64 -20.82 7.98
N LEU A 26 23.18 -21.68 8.89
CA LEU A 26 21.77 -21.85 9.23
C LEU A 26 21.21 -20.58 9.89
N SER A 27 21.93 -20.00 10.85
CA SER A 27 21.56 -18.73 11.48
C SER A 27 21.46 -17.59 10.46
N ALA A 28 22.42 -17.50 9.52
CA ALA A 28 22.41 -16.47 8.49
C ALA A 28 21.23 -16.65 7.52
N ILE A 29 20.90 -17.87 7.12
CA ILE A 29 19.77 -18.15 6.23
C ILE A 29 18.43 -17.84 6.93
N ALA A 30 18.30 -18.18 8.21
CA ALA A 30 17.09 -17.90 8.98
C ALA A 30 16.89 -16.41 9.27
N ALA A 31 17.97 -15.64 9.49
CA ALA A 31 17.88 -14.22 9.81
C ALA A 31 17.71 -13.29 8.59
N ARG A 32 18.26 -13.67 7.42
CA ARG A 32 18.16 -12.90 6.17
C ARG A 32 16.74 -12.47 5.77
N PRO A 33 15.73 -13.35 5.70
CA PRO A 33 14.39 -12.93 5.27
C PRO A 33 13.77 -11.92 6.23
N MET A 34 14.09 -11.99 7.52
CA MET A 34 13.64 -11.02 8.53
C MET A 34 14.32 -9.66 8.31
N GLU A 35 15.64 -9.64 8.13
CA GLU A 35 16.38 -8.40 7.84
C GLU A 35 15.90 -7.75 6.54
N GLU A 36 15.67 -8.54 5.49
CA GLU A 36 15.14 -8.07 4.20
C GLU A 36 13.71 -7.53 4.32
N ALA A 37 12.87 -8.12 5.17
CA ALA A 37 11.53 -7.61 5.44
C ALA A 37 11.58 -6.27 6.17
N ILE A 38 12.37 -6.17 7.24
CA ILE A 38 12.55 -4.91 8.00
C ILE A 38 13.14 -3.81 7.11
N GLN A 39 14.09 -4.16 6.23
CA GLN A 39 14.69 -3.17 5.34
C GLN A 39 13.69 -2.67 4.29
N ARG A 40 12.82 -3.54 3.78
CA ARG A 40 11.73 -3.15 2.86
C ARG A 40 10.71 -2.24 3.55
N GLU A 41 10.31 -2.56 4.78
CA GLU A 41 9.40 -1.72 5.56
C GLU A 41 9.98 -0.32 5.79
N LYS A 42 11.26 -0.23 6.18
CA LYS A 42 11.94 1.06 6.35
C LYS A 42 12.02 1.87 5.06
N GLN A 43 12.34 1.20 3.95
CA GLN A 43 12.40 1.85 2.63
C GLN A 43 11.02 2.38 2.23
N PHE A 44 9.98 1.58 2.40
CA PHE A 44 8.60 1.98 2.13
C PHE A 44 8.18 3.21 2.94
N VAL A 45 8.46 3.23 4.25
CA VAL A 45 8.16 4.38 5.12
C VAL A 45 8.95 5.62 4.69
N ALA A 46 10.21 5.45 4.28
CA ALA A 46 11.04 6.57 3.81
C ALA A 46 10.49 7.16 2.50
N ASP A 47 10.13 6.31 1.54
CA ASP A 47 9.56 6.72 0.25
C ASP A 47 8.21 7.41 0.45
N ALA A 48 7.33 6.79 1.25
CA ALA A 48 6.05 7.36 1.68
C ALA A 48 6.20 8.76 2.29
N SER A 49 7.18 8.92 3.19
CA SER A 49 7.43 10.20 3.86
C SER A 49 7.88 11.28 2.88
N HIS A 50 8.73 10.91 1.90
CA HIS A 50 9.19 11.82 0.88
C HIS A 50 8.04 12.28 -0.03
N ASP A 51 7.20 11.34 -0.45
CA ASP A 51 6.09 11.60 -1.36
C ASP A 51 4.95 12.38 -0.70
N LEU A 52 4.77 12.27 0.62
CA LEU A 52 3.84 13.11 1.39
C LEU A 52 4.40 14.52 1.67
N LYS A 53 5.72 14.67 1.80
CA LYS A 53 6.36 15.96 2.13
C LYS A 53 6.14 17.01 1.06
N THR A 54 6.16 16.62 -0.21
CA THR A 54 6.00 17.56 -1.33
C THR A 54 4.59 18.16 -1.42
N PRO A 55 3.47 17.39 -1.42
CA PRO A 55 2.13 17.98 -1.36
C PRO A 55 1.89 18.77 -0.07
N LEU A 56 2.43 18.32 1.08
CA LEU A 56 2.35 19.09 2.32
C LEU A 56 3.03 20.47 2.20
N SER A 57 4.20 20.52 1.56
CA SER A 57 4.93 21.78 1.33
C SER A 57 4.16 22.73 0.43
N VAL A 58 3.43 22.21 -0.58
CA VAL A 58 2.53 23.00 -1.44
C VAL A 58 1.38 23.58 -0.63
N ILE A 59 0.72 22.77 0.22
CA ILE A 59 -0.38 23.23 1.08
C ILE A 59 0.11 24.36 2.00
N LEU A 60 1.25 24.17 2.65
CA LEU A 60 1.82 25.17 3.56
C LEU A 60 2.18 26.46 2.82
N ALA A 61 2.83 26.37 1.66
CA ALA A 61 3.18 27.55 0.85
C ALA A 61 1.94 28.31 0.38
N ASN A 62 0.92 27.61 -0.13
CA ASN A 62 -0.33 28.24 -0.54
C ASN A 62 -1.01 28.95 0.64
N ASN A 63 -1.07 28.31 1.82
CA ASN A 63 -1.62 28.93 3.03
C ASN A 63 -0.83 30.17 3.46
N SER A 64 0.51 30.14 3.41
CA SER A 64 1.32 31.33 3.71
C SER A 64 0.98 32.50 2.79
N ILE A 65 0.83 32.24 1.49
CA ILE A 65 0.46 33.27 0.51
C ILE A 65 -0.93 33.84 0.82
N LEU A 66 -1.90 32.99 1.14
CA LEU A 66 -3.25 33.40 1.50
C LEU A 66 -3.28 34.26 2.77
N MET A 67 -2.47 33.89 3.78
CA MET A 67 -2.37 34.64 5.04
C MET A 67 -1.67 35.99 4.88
N GLU A 68 -0.68 36.09 3.99
CA GLU A 68 0.04 37.34 3.71
C GLU A 68 -0.77 38.34 2.87
N ASN A 69 -1.82 37.87 2.17
CA ASN A 69 -2.61 38.69 1.25
C ASN A 69 -4.13 38.63 1.55
N PRO A 70 -4.58 39.07 2.75
CA PRO A 70 -5.95 38.90 3.22
C PRO A 70 -7.01 39.67 2.41
N ASP A 71 -6.62 40.77 1.76
CA ASP A 71 -7.53 41.64 0.99
C ASP A 71 -7.65 41.24 -0.49
N THR A 72 -7.07 40.09 -0.88
CA THR A 72 -7.09 39.61 -2.26
C THR A 72 -8.51 39.27 -2.70
N PRO A 73 -8.96 39.71 -3.89
CA PRO A 73 -10.27 39.35 -4.42
C PRO A 73 -10.46 37.84 -4.51
N VAL A 74 -11.66 37.34 -4.19
CA VAL A 74 -11.98 35.90 -4.17
C VAL A 74 -11.61 35.19 -5.48
N GLY A 75 -11.78 35.84 -6.63
CA GLY A 75 -11.41 35.27 -7.93
C GLY A 75 -9.92 34.96 -8.08
N GLU A 76 -9.04 35.70 -7.40
CA GLU A 76 -7.60 35.49 -7.41
C GLU A 76 -7.13 34.50 -6.33
N LEU A 77 -7.98 34.20 -5.34
CA LEU A 77 -7.74 33.18 -4.31
C LEU A 77 -7.94 31.75 -4.85
N ASN A 78 -8.84 31.57 -5.83
CA ASN A 78 -9.23 30.27 -6.37
C ASN A 78 -8.03 29.41 -6.79
N ARG A 79 -7.03 29.99 -7.47
CA ARG A 79 -5.82 29.23 -7.88
C ARG A 79 -5.08 28.57 -6.72
N TRP A 80 -5.04 29.21 -5.55
CA TRP A 80 -4.34 28.72 -4.36
C TRP A 80 -5.18 27.69 -3.62
N LEU A 81 -6.50 27.90 -3.58
CA LEU A 81 -7.45 26.93 -3.03
C LEU A 81 -7.48 25.65 -3.87
N ASP A 82 -7.54 25.75 -5.20
CA ASP A 82 -7.52 24.62 -6.13
C ASP A 82 -6.21 23.83 -6.03
N SER A 83 -5.08 24.54 -5.98
CA SER A 83 -3.76 23.92 -5.79
C SER A 83 -3.66 23.19 -4.44
N THR A 84 -4.22 23.78 -3.38
CA THR A 84 -4.30 23.15 -2.04
C THR A 84 -5.18 21.91 -2.06
N GLN A 85 -6.34 21.97 -2.70
CA GLN A 85 -7.26 20.86 -2.85
C GLN A 85 -6.62 19.70 -3.62
N LEU A 86 -5.90 20.02 -4.71
CA LEU A 86 -5.19 19.02 -5.51
C LEU A 86 -4.08 18.34 -4.69
N ALA A 87 -3.29 19.10 -3.93
CA ALA A 87 -2.25 18.56 -3.06
C ALA A 87 -2.83 17.68 -1.94
N ALA A 88 -3.93 18.10 -1.32
CA ALA A 88 -4.63 17.30 -0.32
C ALA A 88 -5.20 16.00 -0.90
N SER A 89 -5.77 16.05 -2.11
CA SER A 89 -6.27 14.86 -2.80
C SER A 89 -5.14 13.89 -3.14
N ARG A 90 -3.96 14.38 -3.55
CA ARG A 90 -2.76 13.53 -3.76
C ARG A 90 -2.32 12.85 -2.47
N MET A 91 -2.28 13.56 -1.35
CA MET A 91 -1.98 12.94 -0.05
C MET A 91 -2.99 11.86 0.31
N ARG A 92 -4.29 12.12 0.12
CA ARG A 92 -5.36 11.14 0.37
C ARG A 92 -5.17 9.87 -0.46
N GLN A 93 -4.80 10.01 -1.73
CA GLN A 93 -4.52 8.86 -2.60
C GLN A 93 -3.33 8.06 -2.08
N LEU A 94 -2.19 8.71 -1.79
CA LEU A 94 -0.99 8.04 -1.25
C LEU A 94 -1.30 7.30 0.05
N ILE A 95 -2.05 7.90 0.97
CA ILE A 95 -2.47 7.24 2.21
C ILE A 95 -3.36 6.02 1.91
N GLY A 96 -4.29 6.12 0.96
CA GLY A 96 -5.12 5.00 0.54
C GLY A 96 -4.33 3.84 -0.06
N GLU A 97 -3.31 4.14 -0.86
CA GLU A 97 -2.38 3.15 -1.41
C GLU A 97 -1.59 2.45 -0.30
N MET A 98 -1.12 3.20 0.71
CA MET A 98 -0.42 2.63 1.87
C MET A 98 -1.31 1.71 2.72
N LEU A 99 -2.55 2.14 2.99
CA LEU A 99 -3.53 1.32 3.74
C LEU A 99 -3.86 0.04 2.99
N THR A 100 -4.01 0.13 1.67
CA THR A 100 -4.25 -1.04 0.82
C THR A 100 -3.10 -2.05 0.90
N LEU A 101 -1.85 -1.56 0.83
CA LEU A 101 -0.70 -2.42 0.91
C LEU A 101 -0.62 -3.09 2.29
N ALA A 102 -0.83 -2.33 3.37
CA ALA A 102 -0.86 -2.85 4.73
C ALA A 102 -1.97 -3.89 4.95
N GLU A 103 -3.12 -3.73 4.30
CA GLU A 103 -4.20 -4.71 4.29
C GLU A 103 -3.82 -5.97 3.50
N ALA A 104 -3.17 -5.83 2.35
CA ALA A 104 -2.72 -6.96 1.54
C ALA A 104 -1.64 -7.82 2.22
N GLU A 105 -0.80 -7.22 3.08
CA GLU A 105 0.21 -7.94 3.87
C GLU A 105 -0.39 -8.73 5.04
N ARG A 106 -1.65 -8.47 5.44
CA ARG A 106 -2.36 -9.31 6.40
C ARG A 106 -2.77 -10.63 5.75
N GLN A 107 -1.84 -11.59 5.71
CA GLN A 107 -2.05 -12.96 5.21
C GLN A 107 -3.21 -13.72 5.88
N ASP A 108 -3.70 -13.24 7.03
CA ASP A 108 -4.71 -13.91 7.85
C ASP A 108 -6.06 -13.18 7.95
N ALA A 109 -6.31 -12.11 7.18
CA ALA A 109 -7.67 -11.57 7.13
C ALA A 109 -8.57 -12.59 6.39
N PRO A 110 -9.53 -13.25 7.08
CA PRO A 110 -10.40 -14.19 6.39
C PRO A 110 -11.18 -13.41 5.34
N LEU A 111 -10.95 -13.73 4.06
CA LEU A 111 -11.69 -13.18 2.94
C LEU A 111 -13.15 -13.58 3.15
N THR A 112 -13.93 -12.66 3.71
CA THR A 112 -15.29 -12.94 4.12
C THR A 112 -16.14 -12.92 2.86
N LEU A 113 -16.41 -14.12 2.35
CA LEU A 113 -17.22 -14.33 1.16
C LEU A 113 -18.68 -14.46 1.56
N GLU A 114 -19.44 -13.41 1.27
CA GLU A 114 -20.88 -13.38 1.44
C GLU A 114 -21.59 -13.46 0.09
N ARG A 115 -22.90 -13.65 0.13
CA ARG A 115 -23.74 -13.68 -1.06
C ARG A 115 -24.00 -12.23 -1.49
N VAL A 116 -23.42 -11.83 -2.61
CA VAL A 116 -23.48 -10.46 -3.15
C VAL A 116 -24.16 -10.44 -4.50
N ASP A 117 -24.83 -9.33 -4.82
CA ASP A 117 -25.34 -9.06 -6.16
C ASP A 117 -24.35 -8.15 -6.90
N LEU A 118 -23.65 -8.69 -7.89
CA LEU A 118 -22.67 -7.94 -8.67
C LEU A 118 -23.33 -6.88 -9.55
N ALA A 119 -24.60 -7.07 -9.95
CA ALA A 119 -25.32 -6.07 -10.73
C ALA A 119 -25.55 -4.80 -9.90
N ASP A 120 -25.97 -4.95 -8.64
CA ASP A 120 -26.12 -3.82 -7.71
C ASP A 120 -24.80 -3.11 -7.44
N ILE A 121 -23.70 -3.87 -7.29
CA ILE A 121 -22.36 -3.30 -7.09
C ILE A 121 -21.92 -2.49 -8.31
N ALA A 122 -22.11 -3.03 -9.52
CA ALA A 122 -21.76 -2.35 -10.76
C ALA A 122 -22.59 -1.07 -10.98
N MET A 123 -23.88 -1.11 -10.66
CA MET A 123 -24.74 0.07 -10.72
C MET A 123 -24.33 1.16 -9.72
N LYS A 124 -23.89 0.78 -8.51
CA LYS A 124 -23.30 1.75 -7.56
C LYS A 124 -22.03 2.39 -8.10
N ALA A 125 -21.13 1.59 -8.67
CA ALA A 125 -19.90 2.11 -9.27
C ALA A 125 -20.19 3.06 -10.44
N GLU A 126 -21.17 2.75 -11.29
CA GLU A 126 -21.61 3.63 -12.38
C GLU A 126 -22.06 5.00 -11.84
N LEU A 127 -22.92 5.03 -10.82
CA LEU A 127 -23.39 6.27 -10.19
C LEU A 127 -22.25 7.09 -9.58
N GLU A 128 -21.27 6.43 -8.95
CA GLU A 128 -20.09 7.11 -8.39
C GLU A 128 -19.20 7.71 -9.50
N LEU A 129 -19.11 7.04 -10.65
CA LEU A 129 -18.27 7.47 -11.77
C LEU A 129 -18.95 8.44 -12.72
N GLU A 130 -20.28 8.60 -12.67
CA GLU A 130 -21.05 9.45 -13.59
C GLU A 130 -20.52 10.88 -13.65
N SER A 131 -20.23 11.48 -12.49
CA SER A 131 -19.68 12.85 -12.40
C SER A 131 -18.31 12.96 -13.07
N VAL A 132 -17.45 11.96 -12.84
CA VAL A 132 -16.09 11.91 -13.40
C VAL A 132 -16.13 11.66 -14.91
N ALA A 133 -17.03 10.79 -15.36
CA ALA A 133 -17.23 10.49 -16.78
C ALA A 133 -17.76 11.72 -17.52
N PHE A 134 -18.70 12.46 -16.93
CA PHE A 134 -19.20 13.72 -17.48
C PHE A 134 -18.09 14.77 -17.62
N GLU A 135 -17.29 14.99 -16.57
CA GLU A 135 -16.16 15.93 -16.63
C GLU A 135 -15.13 15.53 -17.70
N LYS A 136 -14.88 14.24 -17.88
CA LYS A 136 -13.94 13.70 -18.87
C LYS A 136 -14.55 13.52 -20.27
N GLN A 137 -15.81 13.84 -20.47
CA GLN A 137 -16.56 13.62 -21.72
C GLN A 137 -16.52 12.15 -22.21
N VAL A 138 -16.56 11.21 -21.27
CA VAL A 138 -16.63 9.77 -21.54
C VAL A 138 -18.07 9.30 -21.32
N THR A 139 -18.60 8.51 -22.25
CA THR A 139 -19.90 7.86 -22.08
C THR A 139 -19.72 6.52 -21.38
N LEU A 140 -20.40 6.32 -20.26
CA LEU A 140 -20.53 5.02 -19.60
C LEU A 140 -21.75 4.31 -20.20
N ASP A 141 -21.56 3.09 -20.70
CA ASP A 141 -22.63 2.22 -21.20
C ASP A 141 -22.61 0.92 -20.39
N THR A 142 -23.66 0.68 -19.63
CA THR A 142 -23.80 -0.46 -18.72
C THR A 142 -24.89 -1.41 -19.23
N ASN A 143 -24.49 -2.62 -19.57
CA ASN A 143 -25.41 -3.72 -19.88
C ASN A 143 -25.39 -4.73 -18.72
N LEU A 144 -26.22 -4.47 -17.71
CA LEU A 144 -26.28 -5.27 -16.49
C LEU A 144 -27.53 -6.16 -16.48
N PRO A 145 -27.41 -7.45 -16.08
CA PRO A 145 -28.58 -8.29 -15.83
C PRO A 145 -29.32 -7.85 -14.55
N ASP A 146 -30.61 -8.18 -14.43
CA ASP A 146 -31.44 -7.80 -13.27
C ASP A 146 -30.84 -8.20 -11.90
N ARG A 147 -30.19 -9.37 -11.84
CA ARG A 147 -29.44 -9.87 -10.68
C ARG A 147 -28.29 -10.76 -11.11
N CYS A 148 -27.13 -10.58 -10.50
CA CYS A 148 -25.96 -11.44 -10.69
C CYS A 148 -25.41 -11.87 -9.32
N ILE A 149 -25.97 -12.95 -8.78
CA ILE A 149 -25.64 -13.38 -7.42
C ILE A 149 -24.43 -14.31 -7.40
N LEU A 150 -23.39 -13.92 -6.66
CA LEU A 150 -22.16 -14.70 -6.48
C LEU A 150 -21.69 -14.69 -5.02
N ARG A 151 -20.71 -15.55 -4.69
CA ARG A 151 -20.01 -15.46 -3.40
C ARG A 151 -18.75 -14.62 -3.57
N GLY A 152 -18.69 -13.52 -2.84
CA GLY A 152 -17.66 -12.51 -2.99
C GLY A 152 -17.56 -11.63 -1.77
N ASN A 153 -16.52 -10.80 -1.72
CA ASN A 153 -16.44 -9.71 -0.77
C ASN A 153 -16.91 -8.43 -1.49
N ALA A 154 -17.93 -7.77 -0.96
CA ALA A 154 -18.55 -6.62 -1.61
C ALA A 154 -17.55 -5.47 -1.84
N ASP A 155 -16.72 -5.16 -0.85
CA ASP A 155 -15.77 -4.05 -0.90
C ASP A 155 -14.69 -4.26 -1.96
N TYR A 156 -14.10 -5.47 -2.02
CA TYR A 156 -13.12 -5.80 -3.05
C TYR A 156 -13.72 -5.78 -4.45
N LEU A 157 -14.94 -6.28 -4.63
CA LEU A 157 -15.61 -6.28 -5.93
C LEU A 157 -15.94 -4.86 -6.39
N LEU A 158 -16.47 -4.01 -5.50
CA LEU A 158 -16.70 -2.59 -5.80
C LEU A 158 -15.40 -1.90 -6.21
N ARG A 159 -14.32 -2.18 -5.49
CA ARG A 159 -13.00 -1.62 -5.78
C ARG A 159 -12.45 -2.07 -7.13
N ILE A 160 -12.63 -3.35 -7.50
CA ILE A 160 -12.25 -3.84 -8.83
C ILE A 160 -13.05 -3.11 -9.90
N VAL A 161 -14.38 -3.03 -9.74
CA VAL A 161 -15.26 -2.42 -10.74
C VAL A 161 -14.96 -0.93 -10.93
N THR A 162 -14.66 -0.19 -9.86
CA THR A 162 -14.31 1.24 -9.92
C THR A 162 -12.88 1.51 -10.43
N SER A 163 -12.03 0.48 -10.48
CA SER A 163 -10.64 0.60 -10.97
C SER A 163 -10.44 0.22 -12.44
N LEU A 164 -11.47 -0.30 -13.10
CA LEU A 164 -11.48 -0.63 -14.53
C LEU A 164 -11.62 0.61 -15.41
#